data_AF-A0A3D4JQA9-F1
#
_entry.id   AF-A0A3D4JQA9-F1
#
_cell.length_a   1.000
_cell.length_b   1.000
_cell.length_c   1.000
_cell.angle_alpha   90.00
_cell.angle_beta   90.00
_cell.angle_gamma   90.00
#
_symmetry.space_group_name_H-M   'P 1'
#
loop_
_entity.id
_entity.type
_entity.pdbx_description
1 polymer ?
#
loop_
_entity_poly.entity_id
_entity_poly.type
_entity_poly.pdbx_seq_one_letter_code
_entity_poly.pdbx_strand_id
1 'polypeptide(L)'
;DLVHKLPSNYAVKSYEISGLKVNLLESYKELVQIGNDEAGAKSTFLSIYGNFLRFYRGLNEYALYTKSVSPKAANFREAIKNSKDPEDALFSQFPNALGFYTMSIIENDEILKSYIFHIQDAIRELRSAYDNLLNRIEDHIISSFACSSDDFVVYKAEIRERLINVNIHLLGSEQSVVYKRLVSSLDDRASWLKSVADAVLGKSIDKMIDEEEVLLMNNLQEFILGLIKASELHEFTPNDNRSMVSIQMIGVSGAILDDKIIISRDPNPEFEAIKTQVMERLTTLDIHRRKQMLMELLSGEFQQDLVI
;
A
#
# COMPACT_ATOMS: atom_id res chain seq x y z
N ASP A 1 -44.19 17.89 -23.04
CA ASP A 1 -44.83 18.80 -22.05
C ASP A 1 -43.93 19.84 -21.38
N LEU A 2 -42.73 19.52 -20.87
CA LEU A 2 -41.91 20.52 -20.16
C LEU A 2 -41.35 21.66 -21.05
N VAL A 3 -40.97 21.36 -22.29
CA VAL A 3 -40.37 22.33 -23.23
C VAL A 3 -41.37 23.41 -23.67
N HIS A 4 -42.67 23.07 -23.77
CA HIS A 4 -43.71 24.01 -24.20
C HIS A 4 -44.10 25.03 -23.11
N LYS A 5 -43.89 24.72 -21.82
CA LYS A 5 -44.32 25.59 -20.72
C LYS A 5 -43.32 26.71 -20.41
N LEU A 6 -42.03 26.46 -20.56
CA LEU A 6 -40.95 27.43 -20.32
C LEU A 6 -39.85 27.31 -21.39
N PRO A 7 -40.11 27.68 -22.65
CA PRO A 7 -39.17 27.46 -23.76
C PRO A 7 -37.81 28.15 -23.53
N SER A 8 -37.80 29.28 -22.82
CA SER A 8 -36.59 30.05 -22.47
C SER A 8 -35.58 29.29 -21.64
N ASN A 9 -35.98 28.21 -20.95
CA ASN A 9 -35.09 27.41 -20.11
C ASN A 9 -34.45 26.24 -20.87
N TYR A 10 -34.75 26.07 -22.16
CA TYR A 10 -34.27 24.96 -22.96
C TYR A 10 -33.59 25.47 -24.24
N ALA A 11 -32.47 24.84 -24.61
CA ALA A 11 -31.79 25.05 -25.87
C ALA A 11 -31.72 23.73 -26.64
N VAL A 12 -31.90 23.78 -27.97
CA VAL A 12 -31.69 22.64 -28.86
C VAL A 12 -30.32 22.78 -29.47
N LYS A 13 -29.43 21.83 -29.17
CA LYS A 13 -28.10 21.73 -29.77
C LYS A 13 -28.15 20.66 -30.85
N SER A 14 -27.87 21.04 -32.10
CA SER A 14 -27.77 20.14 -33.25
C SER A 14 -26.30 19.92 -33.61
N TYR A 15 -26.01 18.76 -34.19
CA TYR A 15 -24.64 18.33 -34.48
C TYR A 15 -24.55 17.79 -35.91
N GLU A 16 -23.47 18.14 -36.59
CA GLU A 16 -23.06 17.51 -37.83
C GLU A 16 -21.95 16.49 -37.52
N ILE A 17 -22.28 15.20 -37.64
CA ILE A 17 -21.33 14.11 -37.51
C ILE A 17 -20.96 13.69 -38.93
N SER A 18 -19.79 14.09 -39.41
CA SER A 18 -19.30 13.75 -40.74
C SER A 18 -17.83 13.29 -40.70
N GLY A 19 -17.48 12.41 -41.64
CA GLY A 19 -16.11 11.91 -41.80
C GLY A 19 -15.58 11.15 -40.58
N LEU A 20 -14.33 11.43 -40.20
CA LEU A 20 -13.61 10.74 -39.13
C LEU A 20 -14.16 10.96 -37.70
N LYS A 21 -15.09 11.90 -37.48
CA LYS A 21 -15.88 11.91 -36.22
C LYS A 21 -16.72 10.63 -36.07
N VAL A 22 -17.12 10.03 -37.19
CA VAL A 22 -17.74 8.70 -37.22
C VAL A 22 -16.74 7.64 -36.79
N ASN A 23 -15.51 7.65 -37.32
CA ASN A 23 -14.47 6.66 -36.97
C ASN A 23 -14.12 6.67 -35.46
N LEU A 24 -14.03 7.87 -34.87
CA LEU A 24 -13.82 8.00 -33.42
C LEU A 24 -15.04 7.48 -32.64
N LEU A 25 -16.26 7.78 -33.09
CA LEU A 25 -17.48 7.30 -32.45
C LEU A 25 -17.62 5.77 -32.54
N GLU A 26 -17.32 5.17 -33.69
CA GLU A 26 -17.32 3.71 -33.86
C GLU A 26 -16.24 3.05 -33.00
N SER A 27 -15.03 3.62 -32.95
CA SER A 27 -13.97 3.15 -32.04
C SER A 27 -14.43 3.16 -30.58
N TYR A 28 -15.17 4.19 -30.16
CA TYR A 28 -15.75 4.22 -28.83
C TYR A 28 -16.80 3.12 -28.63
N LYS A 29 -17.73 2.94 -29.58
CA LYS A 29 -18.75 1.87 -29.50
C LYS A 29 -18.13 0.49 -29.37
N GLU A 30 -17.09 0.21 -30.15
CA GLU A 30 -16.33 -1.03 -30.07
C GLU A 30 -15.70 -1.22 -28.69
N LEU A 31 -15.07 -0.17 -28.15
CA LEU A 31 -14.42 -0.19 -26.83
C LEU A 31 -15.41 -0.51 -25.70
N VAL A 32 -16.61 0.06 -25.74
CA VAL A 32 -17.65 -0.13 -24.72
C VAL A 32 -18.64 -1.26 -25.05
N GLN A 33 -18.44 -1.94 -26.18
CA GLN A 33 -19.27 -3.05 -26.68
C GLN A 33 -20.77 -2.71 -26.79
N ILE A 34 -21.08 -1.49 -27.28
CA ILE A 34 -22.46 -1.08 -27.55
C ILE A 34 -22.81 -1.39 -29.00
N GLY A 35 -23.92 -2.11 -29.21
CA GLY A 35 -24.47 -2.37 -30.54
C GLY A 35 -25.10 -1.12 -31.18
N ASN A 36 -25.43 -1.20 -32.45
CA ASN A 36 -26.15 -0.12 -33.13
C ASN A 36 -27.61 -0.06 -32.64
N ASP A 37 -27.88 0.73 -31.61
CA ASP A 37 -29.25 1.05 -31.19
C ASP A 37 -29.93 1.96 -32.21
N GLU A 38 -31.19 1.67 -32.57
CA GLU A 38 -32.01 2.44 -33.52
C GLU A 38 -32.38 3.86 -33.02
N ALA A 39 -31.94 4.27 -31.84
CA ALA A 39 -32.41 5.47 -31.12
C ALA A 39 -31.60 6.77 -31.40
N GLY A 40 -30.73 6.82 -32.41
CA GLY A 40 -30.03 8.03 -32.88
C GLY A 40 -28.73 8.42 -32.13
N ALA A 41 -28.08 9.52 -32.56
CA ALA A 41 -26.74 9.89 -32.08
C ALA A 41 -26.66 10.33 -30.60
N LYS A 42 -27.70 11.01 -30.09
CA LYS A 42 -27.74 11.50 -28.70
C LYS A 42 -27.87 10.34 -27.69
N SER A 43 -28.62 9.30 -28.03
CA SER A 43 -28.67 8.08 -27.23
C SER A 43 -27.33 7.35 -27.30
N THR A 44 -26.66 7.32 -28.47
CA THR A 44 -25.33 6.73 -28.64
C THR A 44 -24.28 7.37 -27.71
N PHE A 45 -24.13 8.71 -27.70
CA PHE A 45 -23.16 9.38 -26.82
C PHE A 45 -23.45 9.13 -25.34
N LEU A 46 -24.72 9.20 -24.95
CA LEU A 46 -25.12 8.95 -23.58
C LEU A 46 -24.82 7.50 -23.15
N SER A 47 -25.05 6.54 -24.04
CA SER A 47 -24.75 5.12 -23.81
C SER A 47 -23.25 4.88 -23.67
N ILE A 48 -22.41 5.47 -24.54
CA ILE A 48 -20.95 5.35 -24.46
C ILE A 48 -20.44 5.97 -23.16
N TYR A 49 -20.81 7.22 -22.89
CA TYR A 49 -20.39 7.92 -21.68
C TYR A 49 -20.89 7.22 -20.40
N GLY A 50 -22.11 6.67 -20.44
CA GLY A 50 -22.68 5.87 -19.35
C GLY A 50 -21.83 4.64 -19.01
N ASN A 51 -21.17 4.02 -19.99
CA ASN A 51 -20.25 2.91 -19.75
C ASN A 51 -18.96 3.37 -19.06
N PHE A 52 -18.38 4.50 -19.47
CA PHE A 52 -17.23 5.08 -18.75
C PHE A 52 -17.59 5.46 -17.31
N LEU A 53 -18.79 5.99 -17.08
CA LEU A 53 -19.27 6.31 -15.75
C LEU A 53 -19.50 5.05 -14.90
N ARG A 54 -20.00 3.97 -15.50
CA ARG A 54 -20.12 2.66 -14.83
C ARG A 54 -18.75 2.09 -14.47
N PHE A 55 -17.77 2.20 -15.38
CA PHE A 55 -16.38 1.84 -15.13
C PHE A 55 -15.82 2.63 -13.94
N TYR A 56 -15.93 3.97 -13.95
CA TYR A 56 -15.45 4.82 -12.86
C TYR A 56 -16.09 4.45 -11.51
N ARG A 57 -17.41 4.23 -11.48
CA ARG A 57 -18.13 3.81 -10.26
C ARG A 57 -17.78 2.40 -9.79
N GLY A 58 -17.23 1.57 -10.67
CA GLY A 58 -16.76 0.22 -10.34
C GLY A 58 -15.33 0.18 -9.80
N LEU A 59 -14.59 1.29 -9.83
CA LEU A 59 -13.28 1.38 -9.19
C LEU A 59 -13.43 1.31 -7.67
N ASN A 60 -12.50 0.63 -7.01
CA ASN A 60 -12.43 0.67 -5.55
C ASN A 60 -11.91 2.02 -5.05
N GLU A 61 -12.08 2.25 -3.76
CA GLU A 61 -11.81 3.56 -3.14
C GLU A 61 -10.35 4.00 -3.31
N TYR A 62 -9.38 3.08 -3.23
CA TYR A 62 -7.98 3.38 -3.48
C TYR A 62 -7.74 3.82 -4.93
N ALA A 63 -8.25 3.04 -5.90
CA ALA A 63 -8.12 3.34 -7.32
C ALA A 63 -8.81 4.65 -7.74
N LEU A 64 -9.81 5.11 -6.99
CA LEU A 64 -10.49 6.39 -7.21
C LEU A 64 -9.60 7.61 -6.88
N TYR A 65 -8.63 7.47 -5.98
CA TYR A 65 -7.88 8.61 -5.45
C TYR A 65 -6.37 8.53 -5.65
N THR A 66 -5.81 7.33 -5.78
CA THR A 66 -4.37 7.14 -5.94
C THR A 66 -3.81 7.90 -7.15
N LYS A 67 -2.60 8.41 -6.98
CA LYS A 67 -1.73 9.03 -8.00
C LYS A 67 -0.54 8.12 -8.34
N SER A 68 -0.53 6.88 -7.82
CA SER A 68 0.46 5.85 -8.18
C SER A 68 0.27 5.29 -9.60
N VAL A 69 -0.78 5.72 -10.30
CA VAL A 69 -1.02 5.47 -11.73
C VAL A 69 -0.41 6.58 -12.60
N SER A 70 -0.27 6.31 -13.89
CA SER A 70 0.26 7.26 -14.86
C SER A 70 -0.54 8.58 -14.88
N PRO A 71 0.10 9.72 -15.21
CA PRO A 71 -0.61 10.99 -15.35
C PRO A 71 -1.79 10.92 -16.33
N LYS A 72 -1.65 10.12 -17.40
CA LYS A 72 -2.72 9.89 -18.37
C LYS A 72 -3.92 9.19 -17.72
N ALA A 73 -3.70 8.13 -16.96
CA ALA A 73 -4.77 7.41 -16.27
C ALA A 73 -5.45 8.27 -15.19
N ALA A 74 -4.66 9.00 -14.38
CA ALA A 74 -5.19 9.90 -13.38
C ALA A 74 -6.05 11.02 -14.00
N ASN A 75 -5.55 11.67 -15.06
CA ASN A 75 -6.29 12.72 -15.77
C ASN A 75 -7.55 12.17 -16.44
N PHE A 76 -7.47 10.98 -17.04
CA PHE A 76 -8.61 10.33 -17.68
C PHE A 76 -9.71 10.00 -16.66
N ARG A 77 -9.33 9.44 -15.50
CA ARG A 77 -10.25 9.23 -14.36
C ARG A 77 -10.95 10.52 -13.93
N GLU A 78 -10.20 11.61 -13.77
CA GLU A 78 -10.75 12.91 -13.39
C GLU A 78 -11.65 13.50 -14.48
N ALA A 79 -11.33 13.30 -15.77
CA ALA A 79 -12.19 13.72 -16.86
C ALA A 79 -13.54 13.00 -16.82
N ILE A 80 -13.56 11.67 -16.60
CA ILE A 80 -14.80 10.89 -16.44
C ILE A 80 -15.63 11.41 -15.26
N LYS A 81 -14.98 11.71 -14.13
CA LYS A 81 -15.66 12.19 -12.92
C LYS A 81 -16.31 13.56 -13.10
N ASN A 82 -15.63 14.49 -13.77
CA ASN A 82 -16.00 15.90 -13.82
C ASN A 82 -16.87 16.26 -15.04
N SER A 83 -16.89 15.39 -16.06
CA SER A 83 -17.71 15.52 -17.26
C SER A 83 -19.22 15.58 -16.96
N LYS A 84 -19.88 16.64 -17.43
CA LYS A 84 -21.35 16.83 -17.32
C LYS A 84 -22.09 16.63 -18.65
N ASP A 85 -21.39 16.86 -19.75
CA ASP A 85 -21.92 16.72 -21.11
C ASP A 85 -21.18 15.57 -21.82
N PRO A 86 -21.89 14.50 -22.23
CA PRO A 86 -21.28 13.34 -22.88
C PRO A 86 -20.51 13.65 -24.16
N GLU A 87 -20.93 14.64 -24.94
CA GLU A 87 -20.24 14.99 -26.18
C GLU A 87 -18.92 15.69 -25.86
N ASP A 88 -18.94 16.72 -25.00
CA ASP A 88 -17.73 17.41 -24.56
C ASP A 88 -16.77 16.43 -23.88
N ALA A 89 -17.28 15.47 -23.10
CA ALA A 89 -16.49 14.39 -22.52
C ALA A 89 -15.71 13.61 -23.60
N LEU A 90 -16.43 13.06 -24.58
CA LEU A 90 -15.88 12.14 -25.59
C LEU A 90 -15.01 12.84 -26.63
N PHE A 91 -15.32 14.08 -27.00
CA PHE A 91 -14.66 14.80 -28.09
C PHE A 91 -13.75 15.93 -27.63
N SER A 92 -13.64 16.21 -26.34
CA SER A 92 -12.74 17.26 -25.83
C SER A 92 -12.02 16.81 -24.57
N GLN A 93 -12.75 16.50 -23.51
CA GLN A 93 -12.14 16.25 -22.20
C GLN A 93 -11.27 14.99 -22.19
N PHE A 94 -11.74 13.87 -22.77
CA PHE A 94 -10.98 12.62 -22.80
C PHE A 94 -9.73 12.72 -23.71
N PRO A 95 -9.81 13.23 -24.96
CA PRO A 95 -8.62 13.54 -25.76
C PRO A 95 -7.60 14.38 -24.99
N ASN A 96 -8.04 15.52 -24.45
CA ASN A 96 -7.15 16.45 -23.75
C ASN A 96 -6.51 15.82 -22.50
N ALA A 97 -7.27 15.06 -21.72
CA ALA A 97 -6.77 14.35 -20.54
C ALA A 97 -5.66 13.34 -20.86
N LEU A 98 -5.73 12.73 -22.05
CA LEU A 98 -4.73 11.78 -22.55
C LEU A 98 -3.62 12.44 -23.38
N GLY A 99 -3.65 13.77 -23.53
CA GLY A 99 -2.64 14.56 -24.24
C GLY A 99 -2.83 14.62 -25.76
N PHE A 100 -4.05 14.43 -26.26
CA PHE A 100 -4.38 14.48 -27.68
C PHE A 100 -5.24 15.71 -28.01
N TYR A 101 -4.96 16.32 -29.16
CA TYR A 101 -5.85 17.29 -29.76
C TYR A 101 -6.93 16.58 -30.57
N THR A 102 -8.20 16.90 -30.36
CA THR A 102 -9.30 16.21 -31.04
C THR A 102 -9.20 16.27 -32.57
N MET A 103 -8.76 17.42 -33.11
CA MET A 103 -8.58 17.56 -34.56
C MET A 103 -7.55 16.59 -35.11
N SER A 104 -6.44 16.32 -34.39
CA SER A 104 -5.43 15.38 -34.87
C SER A 104 -5.91 13.92 -34.83
N ILE A 105 -6.77 13.57 -33.87
CA ILE A 105 -7.45 12.26 -33.84
C ILE A 105 -8.37 12.10 -35.04
N ILE A 106 -9.12 13.15 -35.38
CA ILE A 106 -10.08 13.14 -36.49
C ILE A 106 -9.38 13.20 -37.85
N GLU A 107 -8.13 13.63 -37.96
CA GLU A 107 -7.48 13.76 -39.27
C GLU A 107 -6.56 12.58 -39.62
N ASN A 108 -6.23 11.71 -38.66
CA ASN A 108 -5.22 10.67 -38.84
C ASN A 108 -5.56 9.36 -38.10
N ASP A 109 -5.73 8.28 -38.86
CA ASP A 109 -6.07 6.94 -38.34
C ASP A 109 -5.01 6.35 -37.39
N GLU A 110 -3.72 6.64 -37.58
CA GLU A 110 -2.67 6.19 -36.65
C GLU A 110 -2.78 6.90 -35.29
N ILE A 111 -3.09 8.20 -35.31
CA ILE A 111 -3.33 8.98 -34.09
C ILE A 111 -4.60 8.47 -33.39
N LEU A 112 -5.65 8.15 -34.14
CA LEU A 112 -6.86 7.52 -33.59
C LEU A 112 -6.54 6.18 -32.91
N LYS A 113 -5.79 5.29 -33.56
CA LYS A 113 -5.39 4.01 -32.95
C LYS A 113 -4.57 4.20 -31.67
N SER A 114 -3.62 5.12 -31.68
CA SER A 114 -2.81 5.48 -30.51
C SER A 114 -3.68 6.03 -29.37
N TYR A 115 -4.64 6.89 -29.69
CA TYR A 115 -5.59 7.42 -28.72
C TYR A 115 -6.43 6.33 -28.06
N ILE A 116 -7.00 5.42 -28.85
CA ILE A 116 -7.80 4.29 -28.34
C ILE A 116 -6.95 3.35 -27.47
N PHE A 117 -5.71 3.07 -27.88
CA PHE A 117 -4.77 2.33 -27.05
C PHE A 117 -4.58 2.98 -25.67
N HIS A 118 -4.39 4.30 -25.62
CA HIS A 118 -4.22 5.01 -24.35
C HIS A 118 -5.48 5.02 -23.47
N ILE A 119 -6.69 5.00 -24.04
CA ILE A 119 -7.91 4.78 -23.25
C ILE A 119 -7.88 3.39 -22.62
N GLN A 120 -7.63 2.35 -23.42
CA GLN A 120 -7.61 0.96 -22.93
C GLN A 120 -6.54 0.75 -21.86
N ASP A 121 -5.37 1.33 -22.07
CA ASP A 121 -4.25 1.29 -21.13
C ASP A 121 -4.60 1.98 -19.81
N ALA A 122 -5.17 3.19 -19.86
CA ALA A 122 -5.65 3.91 -18.68
C ALA A 122 -6.73 3.13 -17.91
N ILE A 123 -7.69 2.51 -18.61
CA ILE A 123 -8.72 1.66 -17.98
C ILE A 123 -8.08 0.46 -17.28
N ARG A 124 -7.15 -0.24 -17.96
CA ARG A 124 -6.45 -1.40 -17.40
C ARG A 124 -5.65 -1.00 -16.16
N GLU A 125 -4.89 0.09 -16.25
CA GLU A 125 -4.07 0.59 -15.15
C GLU A 125 -4.92 0.94 -13.91
N LEU A 126 -6.03 1.66 -14.10
CA LEU A 126 -6.95 2.01 -13.01
C LEU A 126 -7.62 0.77 -12.39
N ARG A 127 -7.97 -0.25 -13.19
CA ARG A 127 -8.52 -1.52 -12.68
C ARG A 127 -7.51 -2.30 -11.85
N SER A 128 -6.26 -2.31 -12.28
CA SER A 128 -5.18 -3.04 -11.60
C SER A 128 -4.50 -2.26 -10.49
N ALA A 129 -4.84 -0.99 -10.26
CA ALA A 129 -4.15 -0.12 -9.31
C ALA A 129 -4.08 -0.70 -7.89
N TYR A 130 -5.18 -1.27 -7.40
CA TYR A 130 -5.24 -1.87 -6.07
C TYR A 130 -4.55 -3.24 -6.00
N ASP A 131 -4.72 -4.08 -7.02
CA ASP A 131 -3.97 -5.35 -7.07
C ASP A 131 -2.47 -5.09 -7.09
N ASN A 132 -2.03 -4.03 -7.79
CA ASN A 132 -0.64 -3.59 -7.77
C ASN A 132 -0.18 -3.10 -6.39
N LEU A 133 -1.05 -2.44 -5.61
CA LEU A 133 -0.76 -2.12 -4.20
C LEU A 133 -0.57 -3.40 -3.38
N LEU A 134 -1.46 -4.37 -3.53
CA LEU A 134 -1.36 -5.65 -2.84
C LEU A 134 -0.07 -6.40 -3.21
N ASN A 135 0.35 -6.36 -4.49
CA ASN A 135 1.61 -6.95 -4.94
C ASN A 135 2.81 -6.31 -4.22
N ARG A 136 2.86 -4.98 -4.13
CA ARG A 136 3.96 -4.29 -3.42
C ARG A 136 3.99 -4.64 -1.93
N ILE A 137 2.83 -4.76 -1.28
CA ILE A 137 2.72 -5.20 0.12
C ILE A 137 3.22 -6.64 0.26
N GLU A 138 2.79 -7.53 -0.64
CA GLU A 138 3.22 -8.94 -0.65
C GLU A 138 4.73 -9.07 -0.82
N ASP A 139 5.30 -8.42 -1.83
CA ASP A 139 6.75 -8.42 -2.08
C ASP A 139 7.53 -7.97 -0.84
N HIS A 140 7.02 -6.95 -0.15
CA HIS A 140 7.63 -6.42 1.06
C HIS A 140 7.56 -7.42 2.23
N ILE A 141 6.44 -8.14 2.39
CA ILE A 141 6.28 -9.18 3.41
C ILE A 141 7.22 -10.36 3.12
N ILE A 142 7.22 -10.87 1.89
CA ILE A 142 8.09 -11.98 1.43
C ILE A 142 9.55 -11.64 1.70
N SER A 143 9.97 -10.42 1.33
CA SER A 143 11.33 -9.94 1.53
C SER A 143 11.68 -9.80 3.01
N SER A 144 10.78 -9.25 3.83
CA SER A 144 10.99 -9.05 5.27
C SER A 144 11.12 -10.37 6.02
N PHE A 145 10.37 -11.39 5.60
CA PHE A 145 10.52 -12.76 6.10
C PHE A 145 11.57 -13.55 5.34
N ALA A 146 12.31 -12.99 4.38
CA ALA A 146 13.28 -13.72 3.55
C ALA A 146 12.74 -15.10 3.08
N CYS A 147 11.51 -15.09 2.57
CA CYS A 147 10.83 -16.29 2.10
C CYS A 147 11.49 -16.85 0.84
N SER A 148 11.40 -18.16 0.64
CA SER A 148 12.07 -18.85 -0.47
C SER A 148 11.25 -18.89 -1.76
N SER A 149 9.95 -18.60 -1.66
CA SER A 149 8.98 -18.65 -2.76
C SER A 149 8.04 -17.45 -2.73
N ASP A 150 7.52 -17.10 -3.90
CA ASP A 150 6.45 -16.14 -4.14
C ASP A 150 5.04 -16.79 -4.17
N ASP A 151 4.96 -18.12 -4.06
CA ASP A 151 3.68 -18.82 -3.98
C ASP A 151 2.99 -18.56 -2.63
N PHE A 152 1.75 -18.07 -2.70
CA PHE A 152 0.95 -17.67 -1.53
C PHE A 152 0.85 -18.76 -0.46
N VAL A 153 0.66 -20.02 -0.86
CA VAL A 153 0.50 -21.11 0.09
C VAL A 153 1.84 -21.45 0.74
N VAL A 154 2.92 -21.42 -0.04
CA VAL A 154 4.27 -21.74 0.42
C VAL A 154 4.79 -20.67 1.39
N TYR A 155 4.87 -19.40 0.99
CA TYR A 155 5.45 -18.38 1.85
C TYR A 155 4.64 -18.19 3.13
N LYS A 156 3.32 -18.39 3.08
CA LYS A 156 2.48 -18.29 4.28
C LYS A 156 2.77 -19.40 5.29
N ALA A 157 3.11 -20.60 4.81
CA ALA A 157 3.58 -21.67 5.67
C ALA A 157 4.95 -21.34 6.29
N GLU A 158 5.88 -20.79 5.51
CA GLU A 158 7.19 -20.34 6.00
C GLU A 158 7.06 -19.24 7.07
N ILE A 159 6.17 -18.27 6.88
CA ILE A 159 5.88 -17.22 7.89
C ILE A 159 5.38 -17.85 9.19
N ARG A 160 4.47 -18.83 9.12
CA ARG A 160 3.96 -19.52 10.32
C ARG A 160 5.06 -20.30 11.04
N GLU A 161 5.94 -20.95 10.28
CA GLU A 161 7.08 -21.68 10.85
C GLU A 161 8.05 -20.72 11.56
N ARG A 162 8.41 -19.60 10.94
CA ARG A 162 9.27 -18.58 11.57
C ARG A 162 8.69 -17.99 12.85
N LEU A 163 7.38 -17.94 12.97
CA LEU A 163 6.67 -17.39 14.13
C LEU A 163 6.14 -18.47 15.09
N ILE A 164 6.55 -19.73 14.96
CA ILE A 164 5.97 -20.85 15.71
C ILE A 164 6.14 -20.73 17.23
N ASN A 165 7.24 -20.13 17.67
CA ASN A 165 7.57 -19.98 19.09
C ASN A 165 6.92 -18.75 19.73
N VAL A 166 6.21 -17.92 18.95
CA VAL A 166 5.58 -16.71 19.47
C VAL A 166 4.49 -17.05 20.49
N ASN A 167 4.75 -16.74 21.76
CA ASN A 167 3.71 -16.71 22.78
C ASN A 167 2.93 -15.38 22.73
N ILE A 168 1.69 -15.46 22.27
CA ILE A 168 0.81 -14.31 22.12
C ILE A 168 0.54 -13.54 23.42
N HIS A 169 0.60 -14.19 24.57
CA HIS A 169 0.34 -13.54 25.87
C HIS A 169 1.50 -12.65 26.34
N LEU A 170 2.69 -12.80 25.74
CA LEU A 170 3.87 -12.00 26.04
C LEU A 170 4.02 -10.80 25.08
N LEU A 171 3.27 -10.78 23.97
CA LEU A 171 3.32 -9.71 23.00
C LEU A 171 2.59 -8.45 23.51
N GLY A 172 3.09 -7.29 23.08
CA GLY A 172 2.34 -6.03 23.19
C GLY A 172 1.02 -6.08 22.41
N SER A 173 0.10 -5.17 22.73
CA SER A 173 -1.25 -5.15 22.14
C SER A 173 -1.23 -5.04 20.62
N GLU A 174 -0.38 -4.17 20.05
CA GLU A 174 -0.28 -3.97 18.60
C GLU A 174 0.36 -5.18 17.92
N GLN A 175 1.50 -5.69 18.45
CA GLN A 175 2.19 -6.87 17.91
C GLN A 175 1.26 -8.08 17.89
N SER A 176 0.43 -8.23 18.94
CA SER A 176 -0.55 -9.31 19.05
C SER A 176 -1.59 -9.26 17.92
N VAL A 177 -2.02 -8.07 17.50
CA VAL A 177 -2.99 -7.92 16.41
C VAL A 177 -2.34 -8.31 15.09
N VAL A 178 -1.15 -7.79 14.78
CA VAL A 178 -0.43 -8.11 13.54
C VAL A 178 -0.08 -9.59 13.46
N TYR A 179 0.43 -10.17 14.55
CA TYR A 179 0.70 -11.60 14.66
C TYR A 179 -0.53 -12.44 14.29
N LYS A 180 -1.69 -12.16 14.89
CA LYS A 180 -2.95 -12.88 14.59
C LYS A 180 -3.33 -12.83 13.11
N ARG A 181 -3.04 -11.73 12.42
CA ARG A 181 -3.32 -11.58 10.97
C ARG A 181 -2.35 -12.40 10.14
N LEU A 182 -1.05 -12.33 10.44
CA LEU A 182 -0.02 -13.11 9.75
C LEU A 182 -0.30 -14.62 9.83
N VAL A 183 -0.64 -15.14 11.03
CA VAL A 183 -0.89 -16.58 11.21
C VAL A 183 -2.33 -17.01 10.91
N SER A 184 -3.20 -16.08 10.51
CA SER A 184 -4.63 -16.34 10.28
C SER A 184 -4.90 -17.45 9.26
N SER A 185 -6.08 -18.07 9.33
CA SER A 185 -6.50 -19.14 8.43
C SER A 185 -6.98 -18.68 7.04
N LEU A 186 -6.97 -17.38 6.74
CA LEU A 186 -7.48 -16.83 5.47
C LEU A 186 -6.71 -17.38 4.25
N ASP A 187 -7.38 -18.13 3.40
CA ASP A 187 -6.82 -18.81 2.22
C ASP A 187 -6.95 -18.00 0.92
N ASP A 188 -7.64 -16.86 0.96
CA ASP A 188 -7.64 -15.88 -0.12
C ASP A 188 -6.49 -14.89 0.04
N ARG A 189 -5.64 -14.79 -0.99
CA ARG A 189 -4.43 -13.92 -1.02
C ARG A 189 -4.77 -12.47 -0.73
N ALA A 190 -5.75 -11.91 -1.45
CA ALA A 190 -6.09 -10.50 -1.32
C ALA A 190 -6.64 -10.17 0.07
N SER A 191 -7.54 -11.02 0.59
CA SER A 191 -8.10 -10.88 1.93
C SER A 191 -7.03 -11.00 3.02
N TRP A 192 -6.07 -11.92 2.87
CA TRP A 192 -4.97 -12.08 3.83
C TRP A 192 -4.06 -10.85 3.85
N LEU A 193 -3.57 -10.42 2.67
CA LEU A 193 -2.71 -9.24 2.52
C LEU A 193 -3.38 -7.99 3.10
N LYS A 194 -4.64 -7.75 2.73
CA LYS A 194 -5.44 -6.65 3.27
C LYS A 194 -5.54 -6.73 4.78
N SER A 195 -5.81 -7.91 5.34
CA SER A 195 -5.98 -8.06 6.79
C SER A 195 -4.70 -7.75 7.58
N VAL A 196 -3.52 -8.08 7.02
CA VAL A 196 -2.22 -7.76 7.62
C VAL A 196 -1.94 -6.27 7.49
N ALA A 197 -2.11 -5.71 6.29
CA ALA A 197 -1.84 -4.30 6.02
C ALA A 197 -2.78 -3.37 6.81
N ASP A 198 -4.06 -3.71 6.94
CA ASP A 198 -5.02 -2.95 7.73
C ASP A 198 -4.63 -2.92 9.23
N ALA A 199 -4.13 -4.04 9.75
CA ALA A 199 -3.67 -4.14 11.13
C ALA A 199 -2.41 -3.31 11.38
N VAL A 200 -1.51 -3.25 10.41
CA VAL A 200 -0.27 -2.48 10.50
C VAL A 200 -0.50 -0.98 10.31
N LEU A 201 -1.38 -0.60 9.39
CA LEU A 201 -1.72 0.80 9.13
C LEU A 201 -2.69 1.38 10.19
N GLY A 202 -3.44 0.52 10.87
CA GLY A 202 -4.49 0.92 11.81
C GLY A 202 -5.80 1.38 11.15
N LYS A 203 -5.91 1.28 9.82
CA LYS A 203 -7.12 1.58 9.04
C LYS A 203 -7.12 0.79 7.73
N SER A 204 -8.25 0.78 7.02
CA SER A 204 -8.38 0.08 5.73
C SER A 204 -7.43 0.64 4.68
N ILE A 205 -6.61 -0.21 4.06
CA ILE A 205 -5.77 0.16 2.91
C ILE A 205 -6.58 0.56 1.67
N ASP A 206 -7.87 0.20 1.61
CA ASP A 206 -8.76 0.68 0.55
C ASP A 206 -8.92 2.21 0.57
N LYS A 207 -8.67 2.83 1.73
CA LYS A 207 -8.86 4.27 1.97
C LYS A 207 -7.55 4.99 2.23
N MET A 208 -6.42 4.34 1.97
CA MET A 208 -5.13 4.97 2.17
C MET A 208 -4.86 6.02 1.09
N ILE A 209 -4.09 7.04 1.46
CA ILE A 209 -3.47 7.95 0.50
C ILE A 209 -2.07 7.43 0.14
N ASP A 210 -1.52 7.87 -0.99
CA ASP A 210 -0.24 7.34 -1.49
C ASP A 210 0.92 7.61 -0.52
N GLU A 211 0.89 8.74 0.18
CA GLU A 211 1.92 9.12 1.15
C GLU A 211 2.00 8.16 2.35
N GLU A 212 0.91 7.43 2.63
CA GLU A 212 0.87 6.43 3.71
C GLU A 212 1.50 5.10 3.30
N GLU A 213 1.78 4.88 2.01
CA GLU A 213 2.40 3.63 1.56
C GLU A 213 3.80 3.46 2.16
N VAL A 214 4.59 4.53 2.20
CA VAL A 214 5.93 4.50 2.82
C VAL A 214 5.83 4.16 4.31
N LEU A 215 4.85 4.73 5.01
CA LEU A 215 4.61 4.44 6.42
C LEU A 215 4.19 2.98 6.61
N LEU A 216 3.29 2.47 5.77
CA LEU A 216 2.84 1.08 5.80
C LEU A 216 4.02 0.11 5.63
N MET A 217 4.89 0.34 4.64
CA MET A 217 6.04 -0.53 4.38
C MET A 217 7.03 -0.50 5.55
N ASN A 218 7.40 0.69 6.05
CA ASN A 218 8.29 0.80 7.20
C ASN A 218 7.72 0.09 8.44
N ASN A 219 6.44 0.31 8.73
CA ASN A 219 5.78 -0.34 9.86
C ASN A 219 5.75 -1.86 9.65
N LEU A 220 5.42 -2.36 8.45
CA LEU A 220 5.45 -3.79 8.14
C LEU A 220 6.81 -4.40 8.51
N GLN A 221 7.90 -3.77 8.07
CA GLN A 221 9.25 -4.21 8.37
C GLN A 221 9.52 -4.23 9.89
N GLU A 222 9.15 -3.17 10.62
CA GLU A 222 9.35 -3.07 12.06
C GLU A 222 8.54 -4.13 12.84
N PHE A 223 7.25 -4.30 12.50
CA PHE A 223 6.39 -5.31 13.12
C PHE A 223 6.92 -6.72 12.84
N ILE A 224 7.31 -7.01 11.60
CA ILE A 224 7.85 -8.33 11.21
C ILE A 224 9.16 -8.62 11.95
N LEU A 225 10.10 -7.69 11.94
CA LEU A 225 11.38 -7.84 12.65
C LEU A 225 11.14 -8.07 14.16
N GLY A 226 10.26 -7.28 14.76
CA GLY A 226 9.89 -7.42 16.17
C GLY A 226 9.27 -8.78 16.49
N LEU A 227 8.43 -9.31 15.60
CA LEU A 227 7.81 -10.64 15.77
C LEU A 227 8.82 -11.78 15.58
N ILE A 228 9.74 -11.66 14.62
CA ILE A 228 10.83 -12.64 14.44
C ILE A 228 11.70 -12.67 15.70
N LYS A 229 12.16 -11.51 16.18
CA LYS A 229 12.93 -11.42 17.43
C LYS A 229 12.15 -11.96 18.62
N ALA A 230 10.85 -11.65 18.73
CA ALA A 230 10.01 -12.20 19.79
C ALA A 230 9.90 -13.73 19.71
N SER A 231 9.76 -14.31 18.51
CA SER A 231 9.75 -15.77 18.31
C SER A 231 11.03 -16.41 18.86
N GLU A 232 12.20 -15.86 18.50
CA GLU A 232 13.51 -16.33 18.97
C GLU A 232 13.67 -16.17 20.50
N LEU A 233 13.17 -15.07 21.07
CA LEU A 233 13.22 -14.83 22.52
C LEU A 233 12.28 -15.77 23.28
N HIS A 234 11.12 -16.10 22.72
CA HIS A 234 10.14 -16.99 23.35
C HIS A 234 10.50 -18.47 23.23
N GLU A 235 11.28 -18.84 22.21
CA GLU A 235 11.89 -20.17 22.10
C GLU A 235 12.78 -20.49 23.30
N PHE A 236 13.53 -19.48 23.77
CA PHE A 236 14.21 -19.56 25.06
C PHE A 236 13.16 -19.60 26.15
N THR A 237 12.82 -20.80 26.64
CA THR A 237 11.82 -21.01 27.69
C THR A 237 12.19 -20.19 28.94
N PRO A 238 11.53 -19.04 29.18
CA PRO A 238 11.84 -18.23 30.33
C PRO A 238 11.33 -19.00 31.55
N ASN A 239 12.17 -19.17 32.55
CA ASN A 239 11.68 -19.54 33.88
C ASN A 239 11.65 -18.27 34.74
N ASP A 240 11.06 -18.33 35.94
CA ASP A 240 10.95 -17.15 36.82
C ASP A 240 12.30 -16.47 37.11
N ASN A 241 13.40 -17.20 36.93
CA ASN A 241 14.76 -16.74 37.20
C ASN A 241 15.57 -16.38 35.94
N ARG A 242 15.14 -16.70 34.73
CA ARG A 242 15.94 -16.47 33.51
C ARG A 242 15.07 -15.93 32.39
N SER A 243 15.51 -14.81 31.83
CA SER A 243 14.90 -14.18 30.66
C SER A 243 15.97 -13.82 29.65
N MET A 244 15.68 -14.01 28.36
CA MET A 244 16.54 -13.52 27.28
C MET A 244 16.05 -12.16 26.81
N VAL A 245 16.98 -11.24 26.56
CA VAL A 245 16.72 -9.92 26.00
C VAL A 245 17.61 -9.74 24.78
N SER A 246 17.05 -9.25 23.67
CA SER A 246 17.85 -8.81 22.51
C SER A 246 18.16 -7.32 22.64
N ILE A 247 19.41 -6.95 22.37
CA ILE A 247 19.87 -5.57 22.31
C ILE A 247 20.38 -5.31 20.90
N GLN A 248 19.91 -4.21 20.31
CA GLN A 248 20.44 -3.69 19.05
C GLN A 248 20.99 -2.28 19.27
N MET A 249 22.24 -2.05 18.90
CA MET A 249 22.91 -0.75 19.00
C MET A 249 23.49 -0.35 17.64
N ILE A 250 23.42 0.94 17.32
CA ILE A 250 23.95 1.48 16.06
C ILE A 250 25.06 2.48 16.40
N GLY A 251 26.28 2.22 15.94
CA GLY A 251 27.42 3.10 16.14
C GLY A 251 27.46 4.26 15.14
N VAL A 252 28.34 5.24 15.35
CA VAL A 252 28.47 6.41 14.44
C VAL A 252 28.89 6.04 13.01
N SER A 253 29.50 4.87 12.83
CA SER A 253 29.85 4.30 11.52
C SER A 253 28.65 3.74 10.76
N GLY A 254 27.48 3.61 11.42
CA GLY A 254 26.33 2.87 10.92
C GLY A 254 26.41 1.36 11.15
N ALA A 255 27.47 0.86 11.78
CA ALA A 255 27.56 -0.55 12.17
C ALA A 255 26.48 -0.89 13.20
N ILE A 256 25.77 -2.00 12.97
CA ILE A 256 24.74 -2.52 13.85
C ILE A 256 25.33 -3.67 14.67
N LEU A 257 25.33 -3.52 15.99
CA LEU A 257 25.51 -4.63 16.92
C LEU A 257 24.13 -5.19 17.25
N ASP A 258 23.95 -6.50 17.07
CA ASP A 258 22.76 -7.23 17.48
C ASP A 258 23.20 -8.43 18.33
N ASP A 259 22.84 -8.42 19.62
CA ASP A 259 23.24 -9.47 20.56
C ASP A 259 22.08 -9.88 21.47
N LYS A 260 22.19 -11.07 22.07
CA LYS A 260 21.20 -11.65 22.98
C LYS A 260 21.84 -11.90 24.34
N ILE A 261 21.28 -11.29 25.37
CA ILE A 261 21.75 -11.40 26.74
C ILE A 261 20.76 -12.24 27.54
N ILE A 262 21.28 -13.26 28.23
CA ILE A 262 20.51 -14.00 29.23
C ILE A 262 20.66 -13.28 30.57
N ILE A 263 19.55 -12.76 31.07
CA ILE A 263 19.46 -12.18 32.41
C ILE A 263 19.05 -13.30 33.36
N SER A 264 19.95 -13.66 34.27
CA SER A 264 19.66 -14.57 35.38
C SER A 264 19.43 -13.79 36.68
N ARG A 265 18.39 -14.20 37.41
CA ARG A 265 18.04 -13.77 38.76
C ARG A 265 18.35 -14.87 39.80
N ASP A 266 19.08 -15.90 39.38
CA ASP A 266 19.57 -16.93 40.30
C ASP A 266 20.43 -16.24 41.39
N PRO A 267 20.23 -16.54 42.68
CA PRO A 267 20.94 -15.86 43.75
C PRO A 267 22.45 -16.02 43.62
N ASN A 268 23.15 -14.92 43.39
CA ASN A 268 24.60 -14.86 43.36
C ASN A 268 25.07 -13.73 44.31
N PRO A 269 25.54 -14.07 45.53
CA PRO A 269 25.95 -13.06 46.52
C PRO A 269 27.06 -12.13 46.04
N GLU A 270 28.01 -12.64 45.25
CA GLU A 270 29.10 -11.84 44.68
C GLU A 270 28.57 -10.84 43.67
N PHE A 271 27.74 -11.30 42.74
CA PHE A 271 27.10 -10.43 41.73
C PHE A 271 26.23 -9.34 42.38
N GLU A 272 25.39 -9.69 43.36
CA GLU A 272 24.52 -8.72 44.03
C GLU A 272 25.30 -7.72 44.89
N ALA A 273 26.42 -8.13 45.50
CA ALA A 273 27.32 -7.21 46.19
C ALA A 273 27.95 -6.20 45.22
N ILE A 274 28.47 -6.67 44.08
CA ILE A 274 29.07 -5.81 43.04
C ILE A 274 28.00 -4.87 42.46
N LYS A 275 26.83 -5.39 42.11
CA LYS A 275 25.70 -4.63 41.58
C LYS A 275 25.26 -3.52 42.53
N THR A 276 25.19 -3.79 43.83
CA THR A 276 24.86 -2.79 44.84
C THR A 276 25.90 -1.67 44.88
N GLN A 277 27.20 -2.02 44.89
CA GLN A 277 28.28 -1.03 44.86
C GLN A 277 28.24 -0.16 43.59
N VAL A 278 28.01 -0.77 42.42
CA VAL A 278 27.88 -0.05 41.14
C VAL A 278 26.67 0.89 41.18
N MET A 279 25.51 0.43 41.67
CA MET A 279 24.32 1.27 41.79
C MET A 279 24.52 2.46 42.73
N GLU A 280 25.15 2.27 43.89
CA GLU A 280 25.46 3.35 44.84
C GLU A 280 26.39 4.40 44.24
N ARG A 281 27.39 3.98 43.45
CA ARG A 281 28.29 4.92 42.76
C ARG A 281 27.58 5.65 41.63
N LEU A 282 26.77 4.96 40.84
CA LEU A 282 26.04 5.56 39.73
C LEU A 282 25.05 6.62 40.20
N THR A 283 24.35 6.43 41.32
CA THR A 283 23.35 7.40 41.81
C THR A 283 23.96 8.76 42.21
N THR A 284 25.28 8.82 42.45
CA THR A 284 26.00 10.09 42.69
C THR A 284 26.14 10.96 41.44
N LEU A 285 25.99 10.38 40.25
CA LEU A 285 26.06 11.08 38.97
C LEU A 285 24.67 11.56 38.55
N ASP A 286 24.62 12.65 37.79
CA ASP A 286 23.39 13.09 37.13
C ASP A 286 22.96 12.09 36.03
N ILE A 287 21.72 12.21 35.56
CA ILE A 287 21.12 11.25 34.64
C ILE A 287 21.86 11.14 33.29
N HIS A 288 22.47 12.22 32.80
CA HIS A 288 23.23 12.18 31.55
C HIS A 288 24.54 11.45 31.74
N ARG A 289 25.28 11.75 32.82
CA ARG A 289 26.53 11.06 33.16
C ARG A 289 26.32 9.58 33.49
N ARG A 290 25.22 9.22 34.15
CA ARG A 290 24.84 7.80 34.36
C ARG A 290 24.64 7.06 33.05
N LYS A 291 23.86 7.63 32.12
CA LYS A 291 23.61 7.02 30.80
C LYS A 291 24.92 6.87 30.02
N GLN A 292 25.76 7.90 30.00
CA GLN A 292 27.06 7.86 29.35
C GLN A 292 27.94 6.72 29.92
N MET A 293 28.12 6.66 31.23
CA MET A 293 28.96 5.63 31.87
C MET A 293 28.44 4.21 31.59
N LEU A 294 27.12 3.99 31.66
CA LEU A 294 26.53 2.68 31.33
C LEU A 294 26.76 2.29 29.88
N MET A 295 26.68 3.23 28.94
CA MET A 295 26.95 2.97 27.52
C MET A 295 28.42 2.70 27.24
N GLU A 296 29.35 3.42 27.87
CA GLU A 296 30.79 3.18 27.75
C GLU A 296 31.17 1.79 28.28
N LEU A 297 30.66 1.42 29.45
CA LEU A 297 30.88 0.09 30.03
C LEU A 297 30.31 -1.02 29.13
N LEU A 298 29.05 -0.86 28.69
CA LEU A 298 28.40 -1.83 27.84
C LEU A 298 29.12 -1.99 26.50
N SER A 299 29.57 -0.89 25.88
CA SER A 299 30.29 -0.95 24.61
C SER A 299 31.69 -1.56 24.75
N GLY A 300 32.34 -1.37 25.91
CA GLY A 300 33.61 -2.03 26.23
C GLY A 300 33.51 -3.55 26.25
N GLU A 301 32.39 -4.11 26.73
CA GLU A 301 32.16 -5.57 26.78
C GLU A 301 31.95 -6.18 25.38
N PHE A 302 31.41 -5.43 24.42
CA PHE A 302 31.11 -5.94 23.07
C PHE A 302 32.29 -5.88 22.08
N GLN A 303 33.47 -5.38 22.49
CA GLN A 303 34.73 -5.41 21.72
C GLN A 303 34.62 -5.02 20.23
N GLN A 304 33.77 -4.05 19.89
CA GLN A 304 33.62 -3.58 18.51
C GLN A 304 33.68 -2.06 18.42
N ASP A 305 34.11 -1.57 17.26
CA ASP A 305 34.15 -0.17 16.80
C ASP A 305 32.74 0.48 16.75
N LEU A 306 31.97 0.34 17.82
CA LEU A 306 30.97 1.33 18.21
C LEU A 306 31.78 2.53 18.71
N VAL A 307 32.44 3.26 17.80
CA VAL A 307 32.89 4.61 18.12
C VAL A 307 31.61 5.36 18.50
N ILE A 308 31.42 5.62 19.80
CA ILE A 308 30.26 6.34 20.34
C ILE A 308 30.48 7.84 20.17
#